data_AF-A0A9J6GSS4-F1
#
_entry.id   AF-A0A9J6GSS4-F1
#
_cell.length_a   1.000
_cell.length_b   1.000
_cell.length_c   1.000
_cell.angle_alpha   90.00
_cell.angle_beta   90.00
_cell.angle_gamma   90.00
#
_symmetry.space_group_name_H-M   'P 1'
#
loop_
_entity.id
_entity.type
_entity.pdbx_description
1 polymer ?
#
loop_
_entity_poly.entity_id
_entity_poly.type
_entity_poly.pdbx_seq_one_letter_code
_entity_poly.pdbx_strand_id
1 'polypeptide(L)'
;MTLLSSLVKKVVIPTEQIDVLTCRLEDHLNPKPYLGYVFDTYVNNVKAQKTDGFSLADEAVMRESCIRFITTLVDQIRQRLPYKITVLQETSLLSIENALCVVKEPLIPLLEAMAVPPETIEKI
;
A
#
# COMPACT_ATOMS: atom_id res chain seq x y z
N MET A 1 -3.82 -2.23 7.86
CA MET A 1 -3.15 -2.37 6.55
C MET A 1 -1.96 -1.41 6.43
N THR A 2 -0.95 -1.61 7.28
CA THR A 2 0.16 -0.66 7.47
C THR A 2 1.37 -0.98 6.58
N LEU A 3 1.62 -2.27 6.31
CA LEU A 3 2.78 -2.72 5.54
C LEU A 3 2.68 -2.33 4.06
N LEU A 4 1.59 -2.73 3.39
CA LEU A 4 1.32 -2.42 1.99
C LEU A 4 1.34 -0.90 1.73
N SER A 5 0.65 -0.14 2.59
CA SER A 5 0.66 1.33 2.56
C SER A 5 2.06 1.93 2.73
N SER A 6 2.89 1.36 3.61
CA SER A 6 4.27 1.81 3.81
C SER A 6 5.16 1.54 2.59
N LEU A 7 5.02 0.38 1.96
CA LEU A 7 5.77 0.00 0.75
C LEU A 7 5.40 0.91 -0.42
N VAL A 8 4.11 1.11 -0.66
CA VAL A 8 3.61 1.94 -1.76
C VAL A 8 4.07 3.39 -1.62
N LYS A 9 3.99 3.98 -0.41
CA LYS A 9 4.41 5.36 -0.15
C LYS A 9 5.89 5.65 -0.46
N LYS A 10 6.75 4.63 -0.59
CA LYS A 10 8.15 4.81 -0.99
C LYS A 10 8.32 5.08 -2.48
N VAL A 11 7.38 4.65 -3.32
CA VAL A 11 7.51 4.67 -4.78
C VAL A 11 6.48 5.54 -5.48
N VAL A 12 5.36 5.85 -4.84
CA VAL A 12 4.30 6.70 -5.41
C VAL A 12 4.45 8.18 -5.04
N ILE A 13 3.69 9.03 -5.73
CA ILE A 13 3.62 10.47 -5.45
C ILE A 13 3.05 10.70 -4.03
N PRO A 14 3.77 11.39 -3.12
CA PRO A 14 3.35 11.52 -1.71
C PRO A 14 2.00 12.21 -1.48
N THR A 15 1.59 13.09 -2.40
CA THR A 15 0.34 13.85 -2.30
C THR A 15 -0.87 13.06 -2.76
N GLU A 16 -0.67 11.90 -3.37
CA GLU A 16 -1.75 11.12 -3.96
C GLU A 16 -2.29 10.10 -2.96
N GLN A 17 -3.62 10.11 -2.76
CA GLN A 17 -4.28 9.09 -1.97
C GLN A 17 -4.64 7.91 -2.87
N ILE A 18 -3.91 6.82 -2.68
CA ILE A 18 -4.05 5.62 -3.50
C ILE A 18 -4.61 4.49 -2.64
N ASP A 19 -5.69 3.87 -3.12
CA ASP A 19 -6.13 2.59 -2.57
C ASP A 19 -5.15 1.49 -2.98
N VAL A 20 -4.36 1.05 -2.01
CA VAL A 20 -3.32 0.03 -2.21
C VAL A 20 -3.90 -1.34 -2.54
N LEU A 21 -5.20 -1.59 -2.42
CA LEU A 21 -5.78 -2.89 -2.79
C LEU A 21 -6.24 -2.96 -4.24
N THR A 22 -6.72 -1.85 -4.79
CA THR A 22 -7.45 -1.83 -6.07
C THR A 22 -6.70 -1.10 -7.18
N CYS A 23 -5.78 -0.20 -6.83
CA CYS A 23 -5.14 0.68 -7.78
C CYS A 23 -3.91 0.06 -8.47
N ARG A 24 -3.73 0.37 -9.76
CA ARG A 24 -2.53 0.04 -10.55
C ARG A 24 -1.41 1.01 -10.18
N LEU A 25 -0.32 0.50 -9.60
CA LEU A 25 0.72 1.37 -9.02
C LEU A 25 1.54 2.11 -10.06
N GLU A 26 1.66 1.54 -11.25
CA GLU A 26 2.46 2.07 -12.36
C GLU A 26 2.01 3.47 -12.79
N ASP A 27 0.71 3.76 -12.66
CA ASP A 27 0.11 5.03 -13.08
C ASP A 27 0.42 6.19 -12.11
N HIS A 28 0.96 5.87 -10.93
CA HIS A 28 1.15 6.80 -9.82
C HIS A 28 2.59 6.86 -9.30
N LEU A 29 3.53 6.29 -10.04
CA LEU A 29 4.94 6.26 -9.66
C LEU A 29 5.53 7.66 -9.61
N ASN A 30 6.25 7.96 -8.54
CA ASN A 30 7.07 9.16 -8.46
C ASN A 30 8.26 9.01 -9.42
N PRO A 31 8.49 9.97 -10.34
CA PRO A 31 9.63 9.93 -11.27
C PRO A 31 11.00 9.87 -10.57
N LYS A 32 11.10 10.40 -9.35
CA LYS A 32 12.31 10.36 -8.54
C LYS A 32 11.97 10.07 -7.08
N PRO A 33 11.68 8.80 -6.74
CA PRO A 33 11.27 8.44 -5.41
C PRO A 33 12.44 8.54 -4.43
N TYR A 34 12.14 9.01 -3.22
CA TYR A 34 13.05 8.94 -2.09
C TYR A 34 12.98 7.53 -1.50
N LEU A 35 14.00 6.71 -1.77
CA LEU A 35 14.03 5.31 -1.37
C LEU A 35 14.51 5.13 0.08
N GLY A 36 15.06 6.18 0.68
CA GLY A 36 15.37 6.28 2.10
C GLY A 36 16.78 6.80 2.34
N TYR A 37 17.02 7.27 3.57
CA TYR A 37 18.24 7.98 3.92
C TYR A 37 19.51 7.19 3.62
N VAL A 38 19.53 5.90 3.96
CA VAL A 38 20.70 5.04 3.73
C VAL A 38 20.98 4.87 2.24
N PHE A 39 19.94 4.66 1.43
CA PHE A 39 20.08 4.50 -0.02
C PHE A 39 20.61 5.79 -0.65
N ASP A 40 19.98 6.93 -0.35
CA ASP A 40 20.36 8.20 -0.95
C ASP A 40 21.74 8.67 -0.47
N THR A 41 22.09 8.41 0.80
CA THR A 41 23.44 8.68 1.32
C THR A 41 24.49 7.82 0.62
N TYR A 42 24.21 6.53 0.42
CA TYR A 42 25.09 5.63 -0.32
C TYR A 42 25.32 6.12 -1.75
N VAL A 43 24.25 6.44 -2.49
CA VAL A 43 24.34 6.98 -3.86
C VAL A 43 25.15 8.27 -3.89
N ASN A 44 24.91 9.19 -2.96
CA ASN A 44 25.63 10.45 -2.89
C ASN A 44 27.12 10.26 -2.59
N ASN A 45 27.46 9.34 -1.68
CA ASN A 45 28.85 9.01 -1.35
C ASN A 45 29.58 8.38 -2.54
N VAL A 46 28.94 7.45 -3.26
CA VAL A 46 29.51 6.82 -4.46
C VAL A 46 29.77 7.86 -5.55
N LYS A 47 28.83 8.79 -5.77
CA LYS A 47 29.03 9.92 -6.70
C LYS A 47 30.17 10.85 -6.29
N ALA A 48 30.26 11.16 -4.99
CA ALA A 48 31.28 12.07 -4.46
C ALA A 48 32.70 11.49 -4.54
N GLN A 49 32.84 10.17 -4.43
CA GLN A 49 34.11 9.48 -4.51
C GLN A 49 34.70 9.41 -5.94
N LYS A 50 33.99 9.94 -6.96
CA LYS A 50 34.41 9.94 -8.38
C LYS A 50 34.97 8.58 -8.82
N THR A 51 34.37 7.49 -8.37
CA THR A 51 34.71 6.17 -8.90
C THR A 51 34.29 6.18 -10.35
N ASP A 52 35.24 6.01 -11.27
CA ASP A 52 35.12 6.17 -12.73
C ASP A 52 34.08 5.25 -13.43
N GLY A 53 33.23 4.57 -12.65
CA GLY A 53 32.25 3.59 -13.12
C GLY A 53 30.83 3.75 -12.56
N PHE A 54 30.50 4.79 -11.79
CA PHE A 54 29.11 5.03 -11.37
C PHE A 54 28.54 6.28 -12.02
N SER A 55 27.86 6.08 -13.14
CA SER A 55 27.22 7.12 -13.93
C SER A 55 25.80 7.44 -13.43
N LEU A 56 25.23 8.53 -13.97
CA LEU A 56 23.81 8.85 -13.76
C LEU A 56 22.88 7.75 -14.31
N ALA A 57 23.30 7.02 -15.35
CA ALA A 57 22.55 5.90 -15.91
C ALA A 57 22.52 4.71 -14.93
N ASP A 58 23.63 4.44 -14.24
CA ASP A 58 23.71 3.35 -13.26
C ASP A 58 22.81 3.63 -12.04
N GLU A 59 22.76 4.88 -11.58
CA GLU A 59 21.79 5.29 -10.55
C GLU A 59 20.35 5.07 -11.02
N ALA A 60 20.02 5.48 -12.25
CA ALA A 60 18.68 5.33 -12.79
C ALA A 60 18.26 3.86 -12.83
N VAL A 61 19.13 2.98 -13.33
CA VAL A 61 18.90 1.53 -13.38
C VAL A 61 18.73 0.93 -11.99
N MET A 62 19.54 1.38 -11.02
CA MET A 62 19.42 0.92 -9.64
C MET A 62 18.10 1.35 -8.99
N ARG A 63 17.70 2.62 -9.16
CA ARG A 63 16.41 3.13 -8.66
C ARG A 63 15.24 2.41 -9.32
N GLU A 64 15.27 2.23 -10.64
CA GLU A 64 14.25 1.49 -11.37
C GLU A 64 14.13 0.06 -10.87
N SER A 65 15.25 -0.61 -10.58
CA SER A 65 15.25 -1.96 -10.02
C SER A 65 14.59 -2.02 -8.64
N CYS A 66 14.85 -1.02 -7.78
CA CYS A 66 14.17 -0.91 -6.48
C CYS A 66 12.68 -0.65 -6.62
N ILE A 67 12.27 0.25 -7.52
CA ILE A 67 10.86 0.54 -7.80
C ILE A 67 10.16 -0.74 -8.26
N ARG A 68 10.71 -1.42 -9.27
CA ARG A 68 10.18 -2.67 -9.80
C ARG A 68 10.05 -3.74 -8.73
N PHE A 69 11.07 -3.90 -7.87
CA PHE A 69 11.01 -4.83 -6.75
C PHE A 69 9.83 -4.52 -5.81
N ILE A 70 9.65 -3.25 -5.43
CA ILE A 70 8.56 -2.83 -4.54
C ILE A 70 7.20 -3.08 -5.21
N THR A 71 7.02 -2.69 -6.47
CA THR A 71 5.77 -2.90 -7.21
C THR A 71 5.44 -4.39 -7.32
N THR A 72 6.40 -5.22 -7.72
CA THR A 72 6.20 -6.67 -7.80
C THR A 72 5.89 -7.28 -6.44
N LEU A 73 6.57 -6.84 -5.37
CA LEU A 73 6.30 -7.32 -4.02
C LEU A 73 4.87 -6.99 -3.58
N VAL A 74 4.41 -5.76 -3.85
CA VAL A 74 3.04 -5.36 -3.54
C VAL A 74 2.03 -6.23 -4.29
N ASP A 75 2.24 -6.47 -5.58
CA ASP A 75 1.34 -7.31 -6.36
C ASP A 75 1.34 -8.77 -5.90
N GLN A 76 2.50 -9.32 -5.54
CA GLN A 76 2.59 -10.66 -4.97
C GLN A 76 1.87 -10.77 -3.62
N ILE A 77 1.94 -9.74 -2.78
CA ILE A 77 1.19 -9.70 -1.52
C ILE A 77 -0.32 -9.63 -1.83
N ARG A 78 -0.74 -8.74 -2.74
CA ARG A 78 -2.14 -8.60 -3.18
C ARG A 78 -2.72 -9.93 -3.67
N GLN A 79 -1.99 -10.64 -4.52
CA GLN A 79 -2.41 -11.94 -5.07
C GLN A 79 -2.62 -13.02 -3.99
N ARG A 80 -1.87 -12.94 -2.89
CA ARG A 80 -1.95 -13.89 -1.78
C ARG A 80 -2.97 -13.48 -0.73
N LEU A 81 -3.47 -12.25 -0.78
CA LEU A 81 -4.56 -11.84 0.10
C LEU A 81 -5.85 -12.53 -0.35
N PRO A 82 -6.67 -13.01 0.58
CA PRO A 82 -7.98 -13.54 0.24
C PRO A 82 -8.81 -12.46 -0.46
N TYR A 83 -9.59 -12.86 -1.48
CA TYR A 83 -10.43 -12.00 -2.32
C TYR A 83 -11.34 -11.04 -1.51
N LYS A 84 -11.69 -11.42 -0.27
CA LYS A 84 -12.54 -10.65 0.65
C LYS A 84 -11.74 -10.00 1.80
N ILE A 85 -10.56 -9.45 1.53
CA ILE A 85 -9.76 -8.74 2.56
C ILE A 85 -10.52 -7.54 3.15
N THR A 86 -11.33 -6.87 2.34
CA THR A 86 -12.22 -5.77 2.78
C THR A 86 -13.23 -6.24 3.81
N VAL A 87 -13.85 -7.40 3.59
CA VAL A 87 -14.78 -8.02 4.56
C VAL A 87 -14.07 -8.37 5.87
N LEU A 88 -12.84 -8.89 5.78
CA LEU A 88 -12.02 -9.13 6.97
C LEU A 88 -11.71 -7.82 7.72
N GLN A 89 -11.49 -6.71 7.02
CA GLN A 89 -11.33 -5.40 7.66
C GLN A 89 -12.63 -4.93 8.31
N GLU A 90 -13.78 -5.14 7.66
CA GLU A 90 -15.09 -4.80 8.21
C GLU A 90 -15.45 -5.62 9.46
N THR A 91 -14.85 -6.81 9.68
CA THR A 91 -15.03 -7.52 10.97
C THR A 91 -14.55 -6.71 12.19
N SER A 92 -13.68 -5.72 11.99
CA SER A 92 -13.29 -4.79 13.05
C SER A 92 -14.45 -3.94 13.57
N LEU A 93 -15.55 -3.79 12.81
CA LEU A 93 -16.80 -3.16 13.28
C LEU A 93 -17.39 -3.91 14.48
N LEU A 94 -17.13 -5.22 14.59
CA LEU A 94 -17.58 -6.08 15.69
C LEU A 94 -16.58 -6.14 16.85
N SER A 95 -15.46 -5.41 16.77
CA SER A 95 -14.50 -5.32 17.87
C SER A 95 -15.14 -4.63 19.08
N ILE A 96 -14.66 -4.97 20.29
CA ILE A 96 -15.17 -4.39 21.54
C ILE A 96 -15.04 -2.86 21.52
N GLU A 97 -13.92 -2.35 21.03
CA GLU A 97 -13.66 -0.92 20.93
C GLU A 97 -14.71 -0.20 20.08
N ASN A 98 -15.02 -0.73 18.90
CA ASN A 98 -16.00 -0.14 17.99
C ASN A 98 -17.45 -0.40 18.43
N ALA A 99 -17.74 -1.55 19.04
CA ALA A 99 -19.08 -1.90 19.51
C ALA A 99 -19.54 -1.01 20.67
N LEU A 100 -18.60 -0.49 21.47
CA LEU A 100 -18.86 0.39 22.61
C LEU A 100 -18.84 1.88 22.25
N CYS A 101 -18.50 2.24 21.01
CA CYS A 101 -18.57 3.63 20.54
C CYS A 101 -20.02 4.14 20.50
N VAL A 102 -20.20 5.41 20.89
CA VAL A 102 -21.50 6.10 20.87
C VAL A 102 -22.01 6.25 19.43
N VAL A 103 -21.10 6.56 18.51
CA VAL A 103 -21.38 6.61 17.07
C VAL A 103 -20.98 5.28 16.47
N LYS A 104 -21.96 4.50 16.03
CA LYS A 104 -21.73 3.22 15.36
C LYS A 104 -21.63 3.43 13.86
N GLU A 105 -20.59 2.88 13.26
CA GLU A 105 -20.53 2.74 11.81
C GLU A 105 -21.58 1.72 11.33
N PRO A 106 -22.17 1.91 10.13
CA PRO A 106 -23.22 1.04 9.63
C PRO A 106 -22.72 -0.39 9.40
N LEU A 107 -23.42 -1.39 9.96
CA LEU A 107 -23.10 -2.81 9.81
C LEU A 107 -23.61 -3.42 8.49
N ILE A 108 -24.46 -2.69 7.76
CA ILE A 108 -25.11 -3.17 6.53
C ILE A 108 -24.08 -3.72 5.52
N PRO A 109 -22.97 -3.02 5.19
CA PRO A 109 -22.00 -3.52 4.21
C PRO A 109 -21.38 -4.87 4.61
N LEU A 110 -21.08 -5.04 5.91
CA LEU A 110 -20.53 -6.28 6.45
C LEU A 110 -21.54 -7.43 6.35
N LEU A 111 -22.81 -7.17 6.70
CA LEU A 111 -23.87 -8.18 6.66
C LEU A 111 -24.17 -8.63 5.23
N GLU A 112 -24.20 -7.69 4.28
CA GLU A 112 -24.30 -8.00 2.84
C GLU A 112 -23.12 -8.85 2.37
N ALA A 113 -21.89 -8.52 2.78
CA ALA A 113 -20.69 -9.27 2.42
C ALA A 113 -20.65 -10.70 3.00
N MET A 114 -21.32 -10.90 4.15
CA MET A 114 -21.55 -12.19 4.80
C MET A 114 -22.75 -12.95 4.23
N ALA A 115 -23.43 -12.42 3.21
CA ALA A 115 -24.63 -12.99 2.58
C ALA A 115 -25.80 -13.20 3.56
N VAL A 116 -25.97 -12.27 4.51
CA VAL A 116 -27.14 -12.26 5.40
C VAL A 116 -28.39 -11.88 4.59
N PRO A 117 -29.55 -12.54 4.79
CA PRO A 117 -30.77 -12.23 4.06
C PRO A 117 -31.24 -10.78 4.32
N PRO A 118 -31.73 -10.05 3.30
CA PRO A 118 -32.19 -8.66 3.44
C PRO A 118 -33.26 -8.49 4.53
N GLU A 119 -34.14 -9.47 4.69
CA GLU A 119 -35.22 -9.47 5.68
C GLU A 119 -34.70 -9.51 7.13
N THR A 120 -33.45 -9.95 7.31
CA THR A 120 -32.77 -9.95 8.61
C THR A 120 -32.02 -8.62 8.81
N ILE A 121 -31.47 -8.04 7.74
CA ILE A 121 -30.76 -6.75 7.79
C ILE A 121 -31.73 -5.60 8.10
N GLU A 122 -32.94 -5.62 7.55
CA GLU A 122 -33.98 -4.60 7.79
C GLU A 122 -34.37 -4.44 9.27
N LYS A 123 -34.10 -5.46 10.10
CA LYS A 123 -34.46 -5.50 11.52
C LYS A 123 -33.40 -4.93 12.45
N ILE A 124 -32.23 -4.52 11.93
CA ILE A 124 -31.06 -4.05 12.67
C ILE A 124 -30.96 -2.53 12.55
#